data_AF-A0A4R3I9S2-F1
#
_entry.id   AF-A0A4R3I9S2-F1
#
_cell.length_a   1.000
_cell.length_b   1.000
_cell.length_c   1.000
_cell.angle_alpha   90.00
_cell.angle_beta   90.00
_cell.angle_gamma   90.00
#
_symmetry.space_group_name_H-M   'P 1'
#
loop_
_entity.id
_entity.type
_entity.pdbx_description
1 polymer ?
#
loop_
_entity_poly.entity_id
_entity_poly.type
_entity_poly.pdbx_seq_one_letter_code
_entity_poly.pdbx_strand_id
1 'polypeptide(L)'
;MLCLIALQSCANVQTSCSDGWYITGYYTPLESDYQGERTSIIIDLSIKTDFPSSFLRDVKMEGWGKTRFGWYLGYYSNEWHRAVQPLDAKGQALTIGTVSADPKQVALGSQVTIPSNHHFLKGNEFIAADVGQMIRNQHIDIYAGEGLPAKQKTLAFTGQQTVCISH
;
A
#
# COMPACT_ATOMS: atom_id res chain seq x y z
N MET A 1 51.41 -26.30 10.79
CA MET A 1 50.10 -26.26 10.12
C MET A 1 49.25 -25.25 10.88
N LEU A 2 49.20 -24.00 10.42
CA LEU A 2 48.42 -22.93 11.05
C LEU A 2 46.95 -23.06 10.63
N CYS A 3 46.07 -23.26 11.60
CA CYS A 3 44.62 -23.22 11.39
C CYS A 3 44.18 -21.76 11.51
N LEU A 4 43.86 -21.11 10.39
CA LEU A 4 43.20 -19.81 10.38
C LEU A 4 41.73 -20.01 10.77
N ILE A 5 41.35 -19.53 11.95
CA ILE A 5 39.96 -19.43 12.37
C ILE A 5 39.39 -18.18 11.71
N ALA A 6 38.58 -18.35 10.67
CA ALA A 6 37.78 -17.28 10.11
C ALA A 6 36.62 -16.96 11.07
N LEU A 7 36.66 -15.78 11.71
CA LEU A 7 35.53 -15.23 12.44
C LEU A 7 34.46 -14.82 11.42
N GLN A 8 33.42 -15.64 11.25
CA GLN A 8 32.19 -15.22 10.59
C GLN A 8 31.47 -14.24 11.52
N SER A 9 31.53 -12.95 11.18
CA SER A 9 30.65 -11.93 11.78
C SER A 9 29.23 -12.15 11.26
N CYS A 10 28.33 -12.63 12.12
CA CYS A 10 26.90 -12.52 11.85
C CYS A 10 26.56 -11.03 11.91
N ALA A 11 26.23 -10.41 10.77
CA ALA A 11 25.65 -9.08 10.75
C ALA A 11 24.37 -9.12 11.60
N ASN A 12 24.42 -8.44 12.76
CA ASN A 12 23.27 -8.35 13.65
C ASN A 12 22.35 -7.27 13.06
N VAL A 13 21.23 -7.67 12.47
CA VAL A 13 20.24 -6.74 11.93
C VAL A 13 19.76 -5.86 13.08
N GLN A 14 20.01 -4.56 13.00
CA GLN A 14 19.65 -3.64 14.06
C GLN A 14 18.16 -3.31 13.94
N THR A 15 17.36 -3.92 14.81
CA THR A 15 15.92 -3.63 14.92
C THR A 15 15.65 -2.60 16.01
N SER A 16 14.90 -1.55 15.69
CA SER A 16 14.44 -0.56 16.67
C SER A 16 12.91 -0.47 16.66
N CYS A 17 12.28 -0.52 17.84
CA CYS A 17 10.83 -0.42 17.98
C CYS A 17 10.44 0.88 18.67
N SER A 18 9.38 1.52 18.18
CA SER A 18 8.83 2.74 18.77
C SER A 18 7.31 2.77 18.69
N ASP A 19 6.68 3.41 19.66
CA ASP A 19 5.23 3.59 19.76
C ASP A 19 4.77 4.88 19.06
N GLY A 20 3.45 5.05 18.93
CA GLY A 20 2.84 6.28 18.43
C GLY A 20 2.78 6.40 16.92
N TRP A 21 2.97 5.29 16.20
CA TRP A 21 2.81 5.26 14.76
C TRP A 21 1.34 5.18 14.40
N TYR A 22 0.88 6.12 13.58
CA TYR A 22 -0.43 6.02 12.97
C TYR A 22 -0.36 5.09 11.76
N ILE A 23 -1.06 3.97 11.83
CA ILE A 23 -1.16 3.00 10.73
C ILE A 23 -2.49 3.22 10.03
N THR A 24 -2.44 3.38 8.71
CA THR A 24 -3.62 3.30 7.84
C THR A 24 -3.41 2.21 6.81
N GLY A 25 -4.48 1.90 6.07
CA GLY A 25 -4.33 1.07 4.89
C GLY A 25 -5.21 1.56 3.77
N TYR A 26 -4.76 1.23 2.56
CA TYR A 26 -5.48 1.46 1.32
C TYR A 26 -5.68 0.14 0.59
N TYR A 27 -6.62 0.12 -0.36
CA TYR A 27 -6.99 -1.09 -1.10
C TYR A 27 -7.40 -0.73 -2.52
N THR A 28 -7.34 -1.69 -3.44
CA THR A 28 -7.85 -1.49 -4.80
C THR A 28 -9.34 -1.88 -4.83
N PRO A 29 -10.29 -0.94 -5.02
CA PRO A 29 -11.70 -1.26 -5.16
C PRO A 29 -11.94 -2.15 -6.38
N LEU A 30 -12.89 -3.08 -6.28
CA LEU A 30 -13.36 -3.85 -7.42
C LEU A 30 -14.69 -3.27 -7.89
N GLU A 31 -14.85 -2.94 -9.17
CA GLU A 31 -16.11 -2.41 -9.70
C GLU A 31 -17.29 -3.32 -9.36
N SER A 32 -17.08 -4.63 -9.32
CA SER A 32 -18.09 -5.63 -8.97
C SER A 32 -18.69 -5.47 -7.58
N ASP A 33 -18.00 -4.79 -6.67
CA ASP A 33 -18.45 -4.54 -5.30
C ASP A 33 -19.42 -3.35 -5.21
N TYR A 34 -19.62 -2.62 -6.32
CA TYR A 34 -20.40 -1.39 -6.36
C TYR A 34 -21.62 -1.52 -7.27
N GLN A 35 -22.73 -0.94 -6.82
CA GLN A 35 -23.98 -0.86 -7.57
C GLN A 35 -24.52 0.58 -7.53
N GLY A 36 -25.57 0.83 -8.30
CA GLY A 36 -26.30 2.11 -8.30
C GLY A 36 -26.02 2.99 -9.52
N GLU A 37 -26.15 4.30 -9.32
CA GLU A 37 -25.99 5.32 -10.36
C GLU A 37 -24.62 5.24 -11.02
N ARG A 38 -24.59 5.45 -12.34
CA ARG A 38 -23.38 5.41 -13.14
C ARG A 38 -23.05 6.80 -13.67
N THR A 39 -21.77 7.14 -13.65
CA THR A 39 -21.22 8.39 -14.20
C THR A 39 -20.31 8.09 -15.38
N SER A 40 -20.47 8.84 -16.47
CA SER A 40 -19.53 8.83 -17.59
C SER A 40 -18.24 9.57 -17.24
N ILE A 41 -17.10 8.96 -17.56
CA ILE A 41 -15.79 9.59 -17.49
C ILE A 41 -15.07 9.47 -18.84
N ILE A 42 -14.04 10.29 -19.03
CA ILE A 42 -13.10 10.19 -20.15
C ILE A 42 -11.79 9.64 -19.60
N ILE A 43 -11.34 8.51 -20.15
CA ILE A 43 -10.10 7.82 -19.82
C ILE A 43 -9.09 8.08 -20.92
N ASP A 44 -7.83 8.35 -20.57
CA ASP A 44 -6.74 8.63 -21.50
C ASP A 44 -7.13 9.68 -22.56
N LEU A 45 -7.86 10.71 -22.11
CA LEU A 45 -8.36 11.86 -22.90
C LEU A 45 -9.26 11.52 -24.12
N SER A 46 -9.63 10.26 -24.31
CA SER A 46 -10.29 9.83 -25.56
C SER A 46 -11.38 8.77 -25.38
N ILE A 47 -11.31 7.95 -24.34
CA ILE A 47 -12.21 6.82 -24.14
C ILE A 47 -13.33 7.22 -23.18
N LYS A 48 -14.56 7.35 -23.69
CA LYS A 48 -15.74 7.58 -22.85
C LYS A 48 -16.30 6.25 -22.33
N THR A 49 -16.45 6.09 -21.02
CA THR A 49 -17.02 4.89 -20.40
C THR A 49 -17.71 5.21 -19.08
N ASP A 50 -18.75 4.43 -18.74
CA ASP A 50 -19.51 4.58 -17.50
C ASP A 50 -19.09 3.59 -16.42
N PHE A 51 -19.08 4.06 -15.18
CA PHE A 51 -18.82 3.28 -13.96
C PHE A 51 -19.76 3.70 -12.83
N PRO A 52 -20.01 2.86 -11.82
CA PRO A 52 -20.74 3.26 -10.61
C PRO A 52 -20.09 4.49 -9.96
N SER A 53 -20.88 5.50 -9.61
CA SER A 53 -20.36 6.76 -9.05
C SER A 53 -19.61 6.55 -7.74
N SER A 54 -20.06 5.60 -6.92
CA SER A 54 -19.41 5.19 -5.68
C SER A 54 -18.07 4.50 -5.90
N PHE A 55 -17.94 3.68 -6.95
CA PHE A 55 -16.67 3.10 -7.36
C PHE A 55 -15.68 4.21 -7.76
N LEU A 56 -16.10 5.15 -8.61
CA LEU A 56 -15.24 6.26 -9.04
C LEU A 56 -14.75 7.11 -7.86
N ARG A 57 -15.61 7.36 -6.86
CA ARG A 57 -15.22 8.07 -5.64
C ARG A 57 -14.13 7.33 -4.89
N ASP A 58 -14.28 6.02 -4.70
CA ASP A 58 -13.30 5.20 -3.98
C ASP A 58 -12.00 5.10 -4.81
N VAL A 59 -12.05 4.96 -6.14
CA VAL A 59 -10.84 5.00 -6.99
C VAL A 59 -10.07 6.32 -6.86
N LYS A 60 -10.77 7.46 -6.77
CA LYS A 60 -10.10 8.75 -6.53
C LYS A 60 -9.40 8.83 -5.18
N MET A 61 -9.91 8.13 -4.17
CA MET A 61 -9.36 8.11 -2.82
C MET A 61 -8.18 7.14 -2.71
N GLU A 62 -8.36 5.94 -3.24
CA GLU A 62 -7.40 4.83 -3.12
C GLU A 62 -6.33 4.82 -4.24
N GLY A 63 -6.51 5.64 -5.27
CA GLY A 63 -5.61 5.80 -6.42
C GLY A 63 -5.93 4.88 -7.60
N TRP A 64 -6.29 3.62 -7.35
CA TRP A 64 -6.58 2.61 -8.37
C TRP A 64 -7.83 1.81 -8.06
N GLY A 65 -8.52 1.31 -9.10
CA GLY A 65 -9.61 0.34 -8.98
C GLY A 65 -9.68 -0.62 -10.16
N LYS A 66 -10.04 -1.88 -9.92
CA LYS A 66 -10.19 -2.90 -10.96
C LYS A 66 -11.58 -2.83 -11.58
N THR A 67 -11.63 -2.71 -12.90
CA THR A 67 -12.89 -2.59 -13.65
C THR A 67 -13.50 -3.96 -13.96
N ARG A 68 -14.78 -3.96 -14.36
CA ARG A 68 -15.49 -5.15 -14.89
C ARG A 68 -14.86 -5.75 -16.15
N PHE A 69 -13.93 -5.03 -16.78
CA PHE A 69 -13.21 -5.46 -17.98
C PHE A 69 -11.85 -6.12 -17.66
N GLY A 70 -11.48 -6.21 -16.38
CA GLY A 70 -10.23 -6.84 -15.93
C GLY A 70 -8.99 -5.94 -15.97
N TRP A 71 -9.09 -4.70 -16.47
CA TRP A 71 -8.03 -3.69 -16.38
C TRP A 71 -8.27 -2.71 -15.23
N TYR A 72 -7.25 -1.93 -14.85
CA TYR A 72 -7.26 -1.04 -13.69
C TYR A 72 -7.43 0.43 -14.11
N LEU A 73 -8.39 1.09 -13.49
CA LEU A 73 -8.66 2.51 -13.61
C LEU A 73 -7.90 3.26 -12.52
N GLY A 74 -7.05 4.19 -12.90
CA GLY A 74 -6.32 5.07 -11.98
C GLY A 74 -6.82 6.51 -12.08
N TYR A 75 -6.67 7.28 -11.00
CA TYR A 75 -6.91 8.72 -11.01
C TYR A 75 -5.69 9.47 -10.48
N TYR A 76 -4.97 10.16 -11.37
CA TYR A 76 -3.82 10.98 -11.02
C TYR A 76 -3.65 12.12 -12.04
N SER A 77 -2.94 13.18 -11.65
CA SER A 77 -2.80 14.39 -12.47
C SER A 77 -4.15 15.01 -12.89
N ASN A 78 -5.18 14.85 -12.05
CA ASN A 78 -6.57 15.22 -12.30
C ASN A 78 -7.26 14.51 -13.48
N GLU A 79 -6.68 13.42 -13.98
CA GLU A 79 -7.15 12.67 -15.14
C GLU A 79 -7.36 11.18 -14.81
N TRP A 80 -8.17 10.51 -15.63
CA TRP A 80 -8.40 9.07 -15.52
C TRP A 80 -7.48 8.32 -16.49
N HIS A 81 -6.83 7.29 -15.97
CA HIS A 81 -5.83 6.51 -16.70
C HIS A 81 -6.17 5.03 -16.69
N ARG A 82 -5.81 4.34 -17.76
CA ARG A 82 -5.93 2.87 -17.86
C ARG A 82 -4.57 2.20 -17.66
N ALA A 83 -4.55 1.13 -16.87
CA ALA A 83 -3.40 0.25 -16.73
C ALA A 83 -3.81 -1.23 -16.70
N VAL A 84 -2.85 -2.12 -16.96
CA VAL A 84 -3.04 -3.58 -16.85
C VAL A 84 -2.89 -4.08 -15.41
N GLN A 85 -2.28 -3.27 -14.53
CA GLN A 85 -2.07 -3.51 -13.11
C GLN A 85 -2.00 -2.16 -12.38
N PRO A 86 -2.27 -2.10 -11.07
CA PRO A 86 -2.15 -0.86 -10.32
C PRO A 86 -0.67 -0.53 -10.08
N LEU A 87 -0.32 0.75 -10.18
CA LEU A 87 1.07 1.20 -10.15
C LEU A 87 1.35 2.13 -8.96
N ASP A 88 2.55 2.06 -8.40
CA ASP A 88 3.04 3.01 -7.41
C ASP A 88 3.43 4.36 -8.05
N ALA A 89 3.88 5.32 -7.23
CA ALA A 89 4.31 6.63 -7.70
C ALA A 89 5.53 6.61 -8.64
N LYS A 90 6.26 5.49 -8.73
CA LYS A 90 7.41 5.27 -9.62
C LYS A 90 7.04 4.47 -10.88
N GLY A 91 5.77 4.09 -11.03
CA GLY A 91 5.28 3.29 -12.16
C GLY A 91 5.54 1.78 -12.02
N GLN A 92 5.89 1.29 -10.83
CA GLN A 92 6.08 -0.14 -10.54
C GLN A 92 4.77 -0.76 -10.05
N ALA A 93 4.60 -2.08 -10.19
CA ALA A 93 3.39 -2.74 -9.73
C ALA A 93 3.21 -2.63 -8.21
N LEU A 94 2.01 -2.27 -7.75
CA LEU A 94 1.68 -2.37 -6.33
C LEU A 94 1.70 -3.83 -5.90
N THR A 95 2.44 -4.12 -4.83
CA THR A 95 2.65 -5.47 -4.32
C THR A 95 2.18 -5.53 -2.87
N ILE A 96 1.43 -6.58 -2.53
CA ILE A 96 1.08 -6.82 -1.12
C ILE A 96 2.38 -7.04 -0.34
N GLY A 97 2.50 -6.40 0.83
CA GLY A 97 3.73 -6.46 1.64
C GLY A 97 4.64 -5.23 1.46
N THR A 98 4.28 -4.27 0.62
CA THR A 98 4.94 -2.95 0.63
C THR A 98 4.17 -1.95 1.48
N VAL A 99 4.90 -1.05 2.12
CA VAL A 99 4.34 0.10 2.84
C VAL A 99 4.87 1.41 2.29
N SER A 100 4.02 2.44 2.37
CA SER A 100 4.42 3.82 2.16
C SER A 100 4.74 4.44 3.52
N ALA A 101 5.89 5.11 3.63
CA ALA A 101 6.37 5.73 4.87
C ALA A 101 7.13 7.04 4.58
N ASP A 102 7.28 7.89 5.59
CA ASP A 102 8.16 9.07 5.49
C ASP A 102 9.64 8.62 5.47
N PRO A 103 10.41 8.90 4.40
CA PRO A 103 11.82 8.50 4.30
C PRO A 103 12.72 9.07 5.40
N LYS A 104 12.29 10.15 6.08
CA LYS A 104 13.02 10.70 7.22
C LYS A 104 12.88 9.85 8.49
N GLN A 105 11.85 9.01 8.55
CA GLN A 105 11.57 8.12 9.68
C GLN A 105 11.90 6.67 9.35
N VAL A 106 11.62 6.24 8.12
CA VAL A 106 11.89 4.88 7.63
C VAL A 106 12.63 4.96 6.31
N ALA A 107 13.91 4.58 6.28
CA ALA A 107 14.67 4.58 5.04
C ALA A 107 14.04 3.59 4.04
N LEU A 108 13.98 3.98 2.76
CA LEU A 108 13.47 3.08 1.71
C LEU A 108 14.30 1.79 1.66
N GLY A 109 13.62 0.66 1.49
CA GLY A 109 14.18 -0.68 1.57
C GLY A 109 14.24 -1.26 2.98
N SER A 110 13.99 -0.46 4.03
CA SER A 110 13.95 -0.98 5.41
C SER A 110 12.79 -1.96 5.58
N GLN A 111 13.02 -2.95 6.42
CA GLN A 111 11.99 -3.91 6.80
C GLN A 111 11.21 -3.37 8.00
N VAL A 112 9.89 -3.43 7.90
CA VAL A 112 8.95 -2.90 8.87
C VAL A 112 8.10 -4.05 9.41
N THR A 113 8.04 -4.18 10.72
CA THR A 113 7.18 -5.13 11.42
C THR A 113 6.24 -4.37 12.34
N ILE A 114 4.97 -4.77 12.36
CA ILE A 114 3.96 -4.18 13.24
C ILE A 114 3.53 -5.28 14.22
N PRO A 115 4.04 -5.27 15.47
CA PRO A 115 3.68 -6.26 16.48
C PRO A 115 2.20 -6.12 16.83
N SER A 116 1.36 -6.89 16.15
CA SER A 116 -0.08 -6.79 16.23
C SER A 116 -0.71 -8.14 16.50
N ASN A 117 -1.86 -8.14 17.17
CA ASN A 117 -2.72 -9.31 17.29
C ASN A 117 -3.60 -9.52 16.03
N HIS A 118 -3.68 -8.54 15.12
CA HIS A 118 -4.38 -8.68 13.86
C HIS A 118 -3.62 -9.63 12.92
N HIS A 119 -4.22 -10.76 12.56
CA HIS A 119 -3.58 -11.81 11.75
C HIS A 119 -2.99 -11.31 10.42
N PHE A 120 -3.53 -10.22 9.85
CA PHE A 120 -3.03 -9.60 8.62
C PHE A 120 -1.76 -8.76 8.82
N LEU A 121 -1.50 -8.30 10.04
CA LEU A 121 -0.26 -7.60 10.39
C LEU A 121 0.73 -8.53 11.11
N LYS A 122 0.19 -9.49 11.87
CA LYS A 122 0.93 -10.40 12.73
C LYS A 122 1.81 -11.33 11.89
N GLY A 123 3.13 -11.18 12.05
CA GLY A 123 4.12 -12.03 11.39
C GLY A 123 4.37 -11.66 9.92
N ASN A 124 3.77 -10.58 9.43
CA ASN A 124 4.09 -10.04 8.12
C ASN A 124 5.22 -9.02 8.25
N GLU A 125 6.25 -9.24 7.44
CA GLU A 125 7.33 -8.30 7.22
C GLU A 125 6.96 -7.44 6.01
N PHE A 126 6.98 -6.13 6.19
CA PHE A 126 6.72 -5.18 5.14
C PHE A 126 8.01 -4.52 4.66
N ILE A 127 8.05 -4.10 3.41
CA ILE A 127 9.17 -3.32 2.86
C ILE A 127 8.71 -1.88 2.63
N ALA A 128 9.46 -0.93 3.20
CA ALA A 128 9.25 0.50 2.91
C ALA A 128 9.72 0.81 1.49
N ALA A 129 8.84 0.72 0.50
CA ALA A 129 9.19 0.85 -0.91
C ALA A 129 8.69 2.16 -1.55
N ASP A 130 7.75 2.83 -0.88
CA ASP A 130 6.96 3.91 -1.46
C ASP A 130 6.83 5.13 -0.52
N VAL A 131 6.45 6.27 -1.09
CA VAL A 131 6.25 7.54 -0.39
C VAL A 131 4.91 8.14 -0.80
N GLY A 132 4.05 8.44 0.17
CA GLY A 132 2.81 9.18 -0.06
C GLY A 132 2.96 10.63 0.35
N GLN A 133 2.40 11.58 -0.41
CA GLN A 133 2.49 13.02 -0.07
C GLN A 133 1.89 13.37 1.31
N MET A 134 0.91 12.56 1.73
CA MET A 134 0.21 12.66 3.02
C MET A 134 0.85 11.84 4.13
N ILE A 135 1.81 10.96 3.80
CA ILE A 135 2.48 10.09 4.74
C ILE A 135 3.72 10.82 5.26
N ARG A 136 3.58 11.43 6.45
CA ARG A 136 4.60 12.27 7.08
C ARG A 136 4.77 11.87 8.54
N ASN A 137 5.98 12.06 9.08
CA ASN A 137 6.32 11.67 10.45
C ASN A 137 6.05 10.16 10.68
N GLN A 138 5.60 9.78 11.88
CA GLN A 138 5.31 8.40 12.27
C GLN A 138 3.98 7.91 11.67
N HIS A 139 3.89 7.85 10.34
CA HIS A 139 2.74 7.33 9.62
C HIS A 139 3.21 6.25 8.64
N ILE A 140 2.55 5.10 8.67
CA ILE A 140 2.69 4.01 7.69
C ILE A 140 1.35 3.74 7.04
N ASP A 141 1.35 3.60 5.71
CA ASP A 141 0.18 3.21 4.94
C ASP A 141 0.40 1.87 4.24
N ILE A 142 -0.52 0.93 4.48
CA ILE A 142 -0.36 -0.48 4.11
C ILE A 142 -1.32 -0.84 2.97
N TYR A 143 -0.78 -1.38 1.88
CA TYR A 143 -1.62 -1.95 0.83
C TYR A 143 -2.23 -3.28 1.27
N ALA A 144 -3.56 -3.33 1.38
CA ALA A 144 -4.29 -4.51 1.88
C ALA A 144 -4.76 -5.49 0.80
N GLY A 145 -4.58 -5.15 -0.49
CA GLY A 145 -5.02 -5.94 -1.63
C GLY A 145 -6.29 -5.39 -2.30
N GLU A 146 -7.13 -6.28 -2.86
CA GLU A 146 -8.29 -5.89 -3.68
C GLU A 146 -9.65 -6.17 -2.99
N GLY A 147 -10.62 -5.29 -3.26
CA GLY A 147 -12.05 -5.48 -2.96
C GLY A 147 -12.47 -5.27 -1.51
N LEU A 148 -13.75 -5.53 -1.23
CA LEU A 148 -14.33 -5.41 0.11
C LEU A 148 -13.57 -6.16 1.21
N PRO A 149 -13.03 -7.37 1.00
CA PRO A 149 -12.22 -8.03 2.03
C PRO A 149 -10.96 -7.24 2.38
N ALA A 150 -10.30 -6.60 1.40
CA ALA A 150 -9.16 -5.73 1.65
C ALA A 150 -9.57 -4.47 2.40
N LYS A 151 -10.69 -3.84 2.01
CA LYS A 151 -11.28 -2.71 2.74
C LYS A 151 -11.56 -3.03 4.22
N GLN A 152 -12.11 -4.20 4.49
CA GLN A 152 -12.37 -4.62 5.88
C GLN A 152 -11.08 -4.81 6.68
N LYS A 153 -10.01 -5.29 6.03
CA LYS A 153 -8.69 -5.38 6.67
C LYS A 153 -8.16 -4.00 7.04
N THR A 154 -8.22 -3.01 6.14
CA THR A 154 -7.72 -1.65 6.44
C THR A 154 -8.41 -1.06 7.67
N LEU A 155 -9.73 -1.21 7.74
CA LEU A 155 -10.52 -0.78 8.90
C LEU A 155 -10.14 -1.51 10.19
N ALA A 156 -9.80 -2.79 10.11
CA ALA A 156 -9.48 -3.60 11.29
C ALA A 156 -8.18 -3.18 11.97
N PHE A 157 -7.18 -2.69 11.22
CA PHE A 157 -5.87 -2.36 11.77
C PHE A 157 -5.56 -0.86 11.85
N THR A 158 -6.41 0.00 11.28
CA THR A 158 -6.20 1.45 11.31
C THR A 158 -6.17 1.97 12.74
N GLY A 159 -5.12 2.69 13.11
CA GLY A 159 -4.97 3.24 14.45
C GLY A 159 -3.52 3.41 14.88
N GLN A 160 -3.34 3.76 16.15
CA GLN A 160 -2.03 3.91 16.77
C GLN A 160 -1.44 2.53 17.10
N GLN A 161 -0.21 2.27 16.68
CA GLN A 161 0.49 1.00 16.88
C GLN A 161 1.97 1.20 17.23
N THR A 162 2.59 0.14 17.75
CA THR A 162 4.04 0.00 17.81
C THR A 162 4.58 -0.45 16.45
N VAL A 163 5.71 0.09 16.03
CA VAL A 163 6.39 -0.29 14.79
C VAL A 163 7.85 -0.59 15.08
N CYS A 164 8.32 -1.71 14.53
CA CYS A 164 9.71 -2.13 14.58
C CYS A 164 10.33 -2.03 13.18
N ILE A 165 11.48 -1.37 13.08
CA ILE A 165 12.20 -1.13 11.83
C ILE A 165 13.56 -1.82 11.92
N SER A 166 13.87 -2.65 10.93
CA SER A 166 15.15 -3.32 10.75
C SER A 166 15.92 -2.67 9.60
N HIS A 167 17.21 -2.37 9.85
CA HIS A 167 18.14 -1.75 8.90
C HIS A 167 19.21 -2.72 8.41
#